data_AF-A0A973GIL0-F1
#
_entry.id   AF-A0A973GIL0-F1
#
_cell.length_a   1.000
_cell.length_b   1.000
_cell.length_c   1.000
_cell.angle_alpha   90.00
_cell.angle_beta   90.00
_cell.angle_gamma   90.00
#
_symmetry.space_group_name_H-M   'P 1'
#
loop_
_entity.id
_entity.type
_entity.pdbx_description
1 polymer ?
#
loop_
_entity_poly.entity_id
_entity_poly.type
_entity_poly.pdbx_seq_one_letter_code
_entity_poly.pdbx_strand_id
1 'polypeptide(L)'
;MNSQLIQWDVYEIYTKSTPVTDAMFRGRIRKLCLEKSVNVLVENSEDIENRVRFAVTSVPDYEIVSSYIKKIAPDAEIELKLKNIANPVISKLKVNIESRYTL
;
A
#
# COMPACT_ATOMS: atom_id res chain seq x y z
N MET A 1 1.91 21.00 21.00
CA MET A 1 2.45 20.30 19.82
C MET A 1 1.39 20.34 18.74
N ASN A 2 1.64 20.99 17.61
CA ASN A 2 0.79 20.78 16.43
C ASN A 2 1.08 19.38 15.91
N SER A 3 0.18 18.43 16.17
CA SER A 3 0.30 17.09 15.59
C SER A 3 -0.07 17.19 14.11
N GLN A 4 0.93 17.30 13.24
CA GLN A 4 0.70 17.16 11.80
C GLN A 4 0.32 15.70 11.51
N LEU A 5 -0.69 15.51 10.67
CA LEU A 5 -1.11 14.17 10.23
C LEU A 5 0.02 13.50 9.44
N ILE A 6 0.20 12.20 9.68
CA ILE A 6 1.13 11.37 8.91
C ILE A 6 0.67 11.37 7.46
N GLN A 7 1.60 11.64 6.55
CA GLN A 7 1.38 11.61 5.11
C GLN A 7 1.83 10.26 4.57
N TRP A 8 1.06 9.75 3.61
CA TRP A 8 1.23 8.43 3.04
C TRP A 8 1.29 8.52 1.52
N ASP A 9 2.19 7.72 0.94
CA ASP A 9 2.18 7.40 -0.48
C ASP A 9 1.55 6.02 -0.66
N VAL A 10 0.50 5.95 -1.47
CA VAL A 10 -0.27 4.72 -1.72
C VAL A 10 0.11 4.15 -3.07
N TYR A 11 0.52 2.89 -3.06
CA TYR A 11 0.94 2.14 -4.23
C TYR A 11 0.00 0.96 -4.47
N GLU A 12 -0.21 0.64 -5.75
CA GLU A 12 -0.96 -0.53 -6.18
C GLU A 12 -0.01 -1.55 -6.79
N ILE A 13 -0.16 -2.81 -6.37
CA ILE A 13 0.58 -3.97 -6.84
C ILE A 13 -0.34 -4.74 -7.78
N TYR A 14 0.19 -5.08 -8.96
CA TYR A 14 -0.44 -6.00 -9.87
C TYR A 14 0.55 -6.95 -10.50
N THR A 15 0.11 -8.18 -10.74
CA THR A 15 0.91 -9.25 -11.34
C THR A 15 0.28 -9.70 -12.64
N LYS A 16 1.08 -10.36 -13.48
CA LYS A 16 0.58 -11.01 -14.69
C LYS A 16 0.03 -12.40 -14.39
N SER A 17 0.67 -13.11 -13.46
CA SER A 17 0.32 -14.50 -13.15
C SER A 17 0.47 -14.86 -11.66
N THR A 18 1.37 -14.24 -10.91
CA THR A 18 1.54 -14.57 -9.48
C THR A 18 0.31 -14.13 -8.65
N PRO A 19 -0.37 -15.02 -7.91
CA PRO A 19 -1.47 -14.60 -7.04
C PRO A 19 -0.95 -13.71 -5.90
N VAL A 20 -1.52 -12.51 -5.75
CA VAL A 20 -1.12 -11.53 -4.71
C VAL A 20 -2.20 -11.27 -3.66
N THR A 21 -3.46 -11.67 -3.91
CA THR A 21 -4.60 -11.36 -3.03
C THR A 21 -4.75 -12.31 -1.84
N ASP A 22 -3.91 -13.34 -1.75
CA ASP A 22 -3.93 -14.27 -0.62
C ASP A 22 -3.51 -13.58 0.70
N ALA A 23 -3.93 -14.16 1.83
CA ALA A 23 -3.61 -13.58 3.14
C ALA A 23 -2.10 -13.63 3.46
N MET A 24 -1.36 -14.57 2.86
CA MET A 24 0.07 -14.74 3.12
C MET A 24 0.90 -13.60 2.54
N PHE A 25 0.55 -13.09 1.36
CA PHE A 25 1.27 -12.02 0.69
C PHE A 25 1.28 -10.74 1.54
N ARG A 26 0.12 -10.29 2.00
CA ARG A 26 -0.01 -9.12 2.90
C ARG A 26 0.64 -9.38 4.25
N GLY A 27 0.50 -10.59 4.80
CA GLY A 27 1.14 -10.99 6.06
C GLY A 27 2.67 -10.93 5.98
N ARG A 28 3.26 -11.33 4.85
CA ARG A 28 4.71 -11.27 4.59
C ARG A 28 5.21 -9.82 4.50
N ILE A 29 4.50 -8.95 3.78
CA ILE A 29 4.82 -7.51 3.72
C ILE A 29 4.79 -6.90 5.13
N ARG A 30 3.73 -7.16 5.90
CA ARG A 30 3.62 -6.69 7.29
C ARG A 30 4.78 -7.19 8.16
N LYS A 31 5.14 -8.48 8.05
CA LYS A 31 6.25 -9.07 8.81
C LYS A 31 7.58 -8.38 8.49
N LEU A 32 7.90 -8.16 7.21
CA LEU A 32 9.09 -7.41 6.79
C LEU A 32 9.13 -6.03 7.44
N CYS A 33 8.03 -5.29 7.35
CA CYS A 33 8.00 -3.91 7.83
C CYS A 33 8.20 -3.82 9.35
N LEU A 34 7.68 -4.79 10.11
CA LEU A 34 7.97 -4.92 11.55
C LEU A 34 9.46 -5.17 11.80
N GLU A 35 10.09 -6.08 11.07
CA GLU A 35 11.53 -6.37 11.21
C GLU A 35 12.43 -5.17 10.82
N LYS A 36 11.94 -4.29 9.94
CA LYS A 36 12.67 -3.11 9.45
C LYS A 36 12.27 -1.80 10.13
N SER A 37 11.35 -1.83 11.10
CA SER A 37 10.80 -0.64 11.75
C SER A 37 10.19 0.36 10.75
N VAL A 38 9.48 -0.16 9.75
CA VAL A 38 8.78 0.60 8.70
C VAL A 38 7.28 0.61 8.99
N ASN A 39 6.65 1.78 8.89
CA ASN A 39 5.19 1.88 8.92
C ASN A 39 4.61 1.46 7.58
N VAL A 40 3.60 0.57 7.61
CA VAL A 40 2.92 0.12 6.39
C VAL A 40 1.44 -0.08 6.64
N LEU A 41 0.62 0.35 5.68
CA LEU A 41 -0.75 -0.15 5.50
C LEU A 41 -0.73 -1.12 4.33
N VAL A 42 -1.44 -2.24 4.41
CA VAL A 42 -1.50 -3.20 3.29
C VAL A 42 -2.85 -3.91 3.26
N GLU A 43 -3.58 -3.78 2.15
CA GLU A 43 -4.94 -4.30 1.99
C GLU A 43 -5.15 -4.86 0.59
N ASN A 44 -6.13 -5.75 0.46
CA ASN A 44 -6.66 -6.07 -0.86
C ASN A 44 -7.46 -4.88 -1.37
N SER A 45 -7.39 -4.67 -2.67
CA SER A 45 -8.33 -3.81 -3.36
C SER A 45 -9.73 -4.44 -3.34
N GLU A 46 -10.73 -3.64 -3.01
CA GLU A 46 -12.15 -4.01 -3.09
C GLU A 46 -12.81 -3.51 -4.38
N ASP A 47 -12.20 -2.55 -5.07
CA ASP A 47 -12.74 -1.93 -6.29
C ASP A 47 -12.12 -2.46 -7.58
N ILE A 48 -11.01 -3.20 -7.49
CA ILE A 48 -10.32 -3.84 -8.61
C ILE A 48 -9.88 -5.24 -8.20
N GLU A 49 -10.23 -6.24 -9.00
CA GLU A 49 -9.84 -7.64 -8.76
C GLU A 49 -8.32 -7.85 -8.89
N ASN A 50 -7.79 -8.82 -8.14
CA ASN A 50 -6.39 -9.23 -8.22
C ASN A 50 -5.39 -8.06 -8.06
N ARG A 51 -5.71 -7.14 -7.15
CA ARG A 51 -4.86 -6.02 -6.75
C ARG A 51 -4.66 -6.02 -5.24
N VAL A 52 -3.44 -5.72 -4.83
CA VAL A 52 -3.10 -5.38 -3.44
C VAL A 52 -2.59 -3.95 -3.44
N ARG A 53 -2.93 -3.19 -2.42
CA ARG A 53 -2.35 -1.87 -2.21
C ARG A 53 -1.56 -1.85 -0.93
N PHE A 54 -0.49 -1.08 -0.93
CA PHE A 54 0.23 -0.76 0.28
C PHE A 54 0.46 0.75 0.35
N ALA A 55 0.62 1.26 1.57
CA ALA A 55 1.01 2.64 1.77
C ALA A 55 2.18 2.73 2.74
N VAL A 56 3.10 3.64 2.46
CA VAL A 56 4.30 3.93 3.26
C VAL A 56 4.43 5.42 3.50
N THR A 57 5.23 5.80 4.49
CA THR A 57 5.39 7.19 4.93
C THR A 57 6.55 7.93 4.29
N SER A 58 7.42 7.23 3.56
CA SER A 58 8.62 7.82 2.97
C SER A 58 9.16 7.03 1.78
N VAL A 59 10.02 7.66 0.98
CA VAL A 59 10.71 7.01 -0.15
C VAL A 59 11.61 5.85 0.28
N PRO A 60 12.44 5.97 1.35
CA PRO A 60 13.22 4.81 1.84
C PRO A 60 12.35 3.60 2.20
N ASP A 61 11.18 3.82 2.79
CA ASP A 61 10.24 2.75 3.13
C ASP A 61 9.69 2.07 1.87
N TYR A 62 9.38 2.85 0.83
CA TYR A 62 8.96 2.34 -0.47
C TYR A 62 10.02 1.39 -1.05
N GLU A 63 11.30 1.78 -1.06
CA GLU A 63 12.37 0.95 -1.64
C GLU A 63 12.53 -0.40 -0.92
N ILE A 64 12.35 -0.42 0.41
CA ILE A 64 12.39 -1.66 1.21
C ILE A 64 11.24 -2.59 0.79
N VAL A 65 10.02 -2.05 0.73
CA VAL A 65 8.81 -2.82 0.45
C VAL A 65 8.77 -3.27 -1.01
N SER A 66 9.09 -2.40 -1.96
CA SER A 66 9.08 -2.67 -3.40
C SER A 66 10.12 -3.74 -3.76
N SER A 67 11.34 -3.65 -3.22
CA SER A 67 12.39 -4.65 -3.42
C SER A 67 11.97 -6.03 -2.91
N TYR A 68 11.30 -6.08 -1.76
CA TYR A 68 10.79 -7.34 -1.22
C TYR A 68 9.65 -7.92 -2.06
N ILE A 69 8.70 -7.09 -2.49
CA ILE A 69 7.60 -7.49 -3.38
C ILE A 69 8.16 -8.12 -4.66
N LYS A 70 9.10 -7.45 -5.34
CA LYS A 70 9.74 -7.96 -6.55
C LYS A 70 10.52 -9.26 -6.31
N LYS A 71 10.96 -9.53 -5.08
CA LYS A 71 11.59 -10.81 -4.72
C LYS A 71 10.58 -11.96 -4.58
N ILE A 72 9.42 -11.71 -3.98
CA ILE A 72 8.41 -12.75 -3.72
C ILE A 72 7.38 -12.90 -4.86
N ALA A 73 7.27 -11.88 -5.72
CA ALA A 73 6.46 -11.86 -6.93
C ALA A 73 7.23 -11.11 -8.05
N PRO A 74 8.15 -11.79 -8.77
CA PRO A 74 9.03 -11.16 -9.76
C PRO A 74 8.32 -10.47 -10.94
N ASP A 75 7.09 -10.88 -11.24
CA ASP A 75 6.23 -10.29 -12.27
C ASP A 75 5.32 -9.18 -11.74
N ALA A 76 5.43 -8.82 -10.46
CA ALA A 76 4.64 -7.74 -9.87
C ALA A 76 5.11 -6.40 -10.42
N GLU A 77 4.20 -5.57 -10.91
CA GLU A 77 4.39 -4.15 -11.14
C GLU A 77 3.79 -3.34 -9.99
N ILE A 78 4.40 -2.18 -9.73
CA ILE A 78 4.04 -1.31 -8.61
C ILE A 78 3.84 0.11 -9.14
N GLU A 79 2.66 0.66 -8.94
CA GLU A 79 2.28 1.98 -9.46
C GLU A 79 1.84 2.91 -8.31
N LEU A 80 2.34 4.14 -8.28
CA LEU A 80 1.90 5.16 -7.33
C LEU A 80 0.49 5.64 -7.71
N LYS A 81 -0.47 5.54 -6.78
CA LYS A 81 -1.87 5.93 -7.00
C LYS A 81 -2.25 7.22 -6.27
N LEU A 82 -1.78 7.40 -5.04
CA LEU A 82 -1.98 8.62 -4.26
C LEU A 82 -0.66 9.03 -3.64
N LYS A 83 -0.36 10.33 -3.67
CA LYS A 83 0.89 10.89 -3.14
C LYS A 83 0.59 11.84 -2.00
N ASN A 84 1.33 11.72 -0.91
CA ASN A 84 1.31 12.63 0.23
C ASN A 84 -0.13 12.91 0.73
N ILE A 85 -0.85 11.85 1.07
CA ILE A 85 -2.22 11.91 1.59
C ILE A 85 -2.29 11.52 3.06
N ALA A 86 -3.11 12.22 3.84
CA ALA A 86 -3.36 11.90 5.24
C ALA A 86 -4.48 10.85 5.38
N ASN A 87 -4.33 9.93 6.35
CA ASN A 87 -5.34 8.93 6.73
C ASN A 87 -6.00 8.20 5.55
N PRO A 88 -5.22 7.59 4.62
CA PRO A 88 -5.80 7.00 3.42
C PRO A 88 -6.61 5.73 3.73
N VAL A 89 -7.74 5.57 3.04
CA VAL A 89 -8.44 4.29 2.88
C VAL A 89 -7.91 3.60 1.63
N ILE A 90 -7.11 2.54 1.81
CA ILE A 90 -6.36 1.94 0.69
C ILE A 90 -7.11 0.80 -0.01
N SER A 91 -8.02 0.10 0.65
CA SER A 91 -8.90 -0.91 0.03
C SER A 91 -9.76 -0.34 -1.12
N LYS A 92 -10.10 0.95 -1.10
CA LYS A 92 -11.00 1.56 -2.09
C LYS A 92 -10.67 3.03 -2.35
N LEU A 93 -9.92 3.32 -3.41
CA LEU A 93 -9.31 4.65 -3.61
C LEU A 93 -10.32 5.80 -3.69
N LYS A 94 -11.51 5.54 -4.22
CA LYS A 94 -12.57 6.55 -4.37
C LYS A 94 -13.05 7.14 -3.03
N VAL A 95 -12.79 6.45 -1.91
CA VAL A 95 -13.13 6.91 -0.55
C VAL A 95 -12.24 8.08 -0.11
N ASN A 96 -11.08 8.25 -0.73
CA ASN A 96 -10.15 9.34 -0.43
C ASN A 96 -10.52 10.67 -1.09
N ILE A 97 -11.63 10.72 -1.83
CA ILE A 97 -12.13 11.96 -2.45
C ILE A 97 -13.02 12.66 -1.43
N GLU A 98 -12.47 13.66 -0.76
CA GLU A 98 -13.12 14.38 0.36
C GLU A 98 -14.50 14.93 0.01
N SER A 99 -14.66 15.53 -1.18
CA SER A 99 -15.90 16.16 -1.64
C SER A 99 -17.10 15.21 -1.78
N ARG A 100 -16.90 13.89 -1.64
CA ARG A 100 -17.98 12.88 -1.65
C ARG A 100 -18.72 12.77 -0.33
N TYR A 101 -18.23 13.39 0.73
CA TYR A 101 -18.71 13.17 2.09
C TYR A 101 -19.15 14.47 2.74
N THR A 102 -20.27 14.40 3.45
CA THR A 102 -20.76 15.44 4.36
C THR A 102 -20.75 14.86 5.77
N LEU A 103 -20.37 15.67 6.76
CA LEU A 103 -20.41 15.30 8.17
C LEU A 103 -21.76 15.63 8.80
#